data_AF-A0A0P0Y7F8-F1
#
_entry.id   AF-A0A0P0Y7F8-F1
#
_cell.length_a   1.000
_cell.length_b   1.000
_cell.length_c   1.000
_cell.angle_alpha   90.00
_cell.angle_beta   90.00
_cell.angle_gamma   90.00
#
_symmetry.space_group_name_H-M   'P 1'
#
loop_
_entity.id
_entity.type
_entity.pdbx_description
1 polymer ?
#
loop_
_entity_poly.entity_id
_entity_poly.type
_entity_poly.pdbx_seq_one_letter_code
_entity_poly.pdbx_strand_id
1 'polypeptide(L)'
;MALYVASHYKNSPNDLQLMADAPAHHLFVLLGPVDESKNQLPDILCVVQVCLEGQISRKSAMKSLSEGRSPSGDQIPWKFCEQFQDNVFPSLSGARIVRIAVHPSAVRLGYGSAAVDLLTRYYEGQMTLFAEDEEENEEPEVRITEAAEKASLLEETVKPRANLPPLLVHLRERRPEKLHYLGVSFGLTQELFRFWRKHNFYPFYVGQIPSAVTGEHTCMVLRPLNSDDIEVNESSKCGFLDPFYQDFRQRFRRLLGTSFRHLNFKLAMSVLASKIDFSDHEPSDYYTNITSKILGDMLSPHDMKRLEAYSNNLVDYHLILDLVPILAHQYFSEKLPVTLHGAQAAVLFCMGLQDKDIGATKEELGIEREQVLSNFIKTMKKLYGYLHNIAGKEIEATLPRLKEIDTAPLKSLDEDLDEAAREVKEQRRAIDEDDVDPKFLQKYAIDADDDEIEKALNGGKISASGVISVKSNKTKADKQEKRKEMKKSKRKGNDGEKSESKKKRS
;
A
#
# COMPACT_ATOMS: atom_id res chain seq x y z
N MET A 1 19.04 -37.93 -18.79
CA MET A 1 20.26 -37.55 -18.04
C MET A 1 21.15 -36.53 -18.74
N ALA A 2 21.37 -36.62 -20.05
CA ALA A 2 22.17 -35.61 -20.77
C ALA A 2 21.73 -34.16 -20.48
N LEU A 3 20.41 -33.92 -20.39
CA LEU A 3 19.86 -32.61 -20.07
C LEU A 3 20.24 -32.11 -18.67
N TYR A 4 20.18 -32.96 -17.65
CA TYR A 4 20.59 -32.62 -16.28
C TYR A 4 22.07 -32.25 -16.21
N VAL A 5 22.91 -32.99 -16.93
CA VAL A 5 24.35 -32.73 -16.96
C VAL A 5 24.64 -31.40 -17.66
N ALA A 6 23.94 -31.11 -18.76
CA ALA A 6 24.13 -29.91 -19.55
C ALA A 6 23.62 -28.63 -18.86
N SER A 7 22.61 -28.72 -17.99
CA SER A 7 21.98 -27.55 -17.36
C SER A 7 22.57 -27.17 -16.00
N HIS A 8 23.34 -28.05 -15.36
CA HIS A 8 23.87 -27.85 -14.02
C HIS A 8 25.39 -27.66 -14.00
N TYR A 9 25.83 -26.65 -13.26
CA TYR A 9 27.25 -26.32 -13.05
C TYR A 9 28.04 -27.43 -12.34
N LYS A 10 27.37 -28.25 -11.51
CA LYS A 10 27.98 -29.39 -10.82
C LYS A 10 26.98 -30.53 -10.71
N ASN A 11 27.43 -31.73 -11.07
CA ASN A 11 26.68 -32.97 -10.94
C ASN A 11 27.53 -34.00 -10.20
N SER A 12 26.88 -34.84 -9.39
CA SER A 12 27.50 -36.00 -8.78
C SER A 12 26.85 -37.26 -9.35
N PRO A 13 27.59 -38.35 -9.64
CA PRO A 13 26.99 -39.63 -10.00
C PRO A 13 25.97 -40.13 -8.95
N ASN A 14 26.20 -39.78 -7.68
CA ASN A 14 25.30 -40.12 -6.58
C ASN A 14 23.93 -39.43 -6.68
N ASP A 15 23.78 -38.40 -7.53
CA ASP A 15 22.49 -37.73 -7.74
C ASP A 15 21.45 -38.71 -8.33
N LEU A 16 21.88 -39.64 -9.19
CA LEU A 16 21.01 -40.69 -9.74
C LEU A 16 20.55 -41.66 -8.66
N GLN A 17 21.47 -42.05 -7.77
CA GLN A 17 21.15 -42.91 -6.65
C GLN A 17 20.15 -42.21 -5.72
N LEU A 18 20.38 -40.92 -5.40
CA LEU A 18 19.47 -40.13 -4.58
C LEU A 18 18.06 -40.05 -5.21
N MET A 19 17.99 -39.86 -6.53
CA MET A 19 16.72 -39.83 -7.26
C MET A 19 15.97 -41.16 -7.24
N ALA A 20 16.68 -42.29 -7.20
CA ALA A 20 16.10 -43.62 -7.17
C ALA A 20 15.74 -44.11 -5.76
N ASP A 21 16.48 -43.66 -4.75
CA ASP A 21 16.38 -44.14 -3.37
C ASP A 21 15.32 -43.39 -2.54
N ALA A 22 15.15 -42.09 -2.79
CA ALA A 22 14.22 -41.27 -2.00
C ALA A 22 12.83 -41.19 -2.66
N PRO A 23 11.78 -41.77 -2.02
CA PRO A 23 10.44 -41.91 -2.63
C PRO A 23 9.71 -40.58 -2.79
N ALA A 24 10.13 -39.53 -2.07
CA ALA A 24 9.55 -38.20 -2.16
C ALA A 24 9.97 -37.44 -3.44
N HIS A 25 10.88 -37.99 -4.26
CA HIS A 25 11.31 -37.36 -5.50
C HIS A 25 10.37 -37.67 -6.67
N HIS A 26 9.79 -36.63 -7.26
CA HIS A 26 8.99 -36.72 -8.47
C HIS A 26 9.69 -36.04 -9.64
N LEU A 27 9.51 -36.60 -10.84
CA LEU A 27 10.06 -36.09 -12.08
C LEU A 27 8.94 -35.68 -13.03
N PHE A 28 9.00 -34.44 -13.47
CA PHE A 28 8.11 -33.89 -14.48
C PHE A 28 8.90 -33.57 -15.75
N VAL A 29 8.35 -33.92 -16.90
CA VAL A 29 8.96 -33.66 -18.20
C VAL A 29 8.04 -32.82 -19.07
N LEU A 30 8.60 -31.78 -19.69
CA LEU A 30 7.94 -31.02 -20.73
C LEU A 30 8.34 -31.60 -22.07
N LEU A 31 7.36 -32.16 -22.78
CA LEU A 31 7.55 -32.81 -24.06
C LEU A 31 7.17 -31.88 -25.21
N GLY A 32 7.79 -32.09 -26.37
CA GLY A 32 7.30 -31.52 -27.62
C GLY A 32 5.92 -32.08 -28.00
N PRO A 33 5.22 -31.46 -28.98
CA PRO A 33 3.96 -32.01 -29.48
C PRO A 33 4.20 -33.42 -30.04
N VAL A 34 3.40 -34.37 -29.57
CA VAL A 34 3.52 -35.79 -29.94
C VAL A 34 2.39 -36.14 -30.91
N ASP A 35 2.74 -36.65 -32.08
CA ASP A 35 1.77 -37.27 -32.98
C ASP A 35 1.54 -38.71 -32.49
N GLU A 36 0.44 -38.98 -31.78
CA GLU A 36 0.10 -40.32 -31.26
C GLU A 36 0.08 -41.41 -32.36
N SER A 37 -0.15 -41.00 -33.61
CA SER A 37 -0.12 -41.89 -34.79
C SER A 37 1.27 -42.36 -35.20
N LYS A 38 2.32 -41.62 -34.83
CA LYS A 38 3.72 -41.97 -35.09
C LYS A 38 4.29 -42.53 -33.79
N ASN A 39 4.62 -43.81 -33.76
CA ASN A 39 5.23 -44.49 -32.61
C ASN A 39 6.70 -44.05 -32.41
N GLN A 40 6.92 -42.74 -32.27
CA GLN A 40 8.21 -42.10 -32.09
C GLN A 40 8.31 -41.59 -30.65
N LEU A 41 9.50 -41.76 -30.05
CA LEU A 41 9.76 -41.23 -28.72
C LEU A 41 9.71 -39.69 -28.74
N PRO A 42 9.00 -39.06 -27.80
CA PRO A 42 8.87 -37.62 -27.75
C PRO A 42 10.17 -36.96 -27.32
N ASP A 43 10.47 -35.80 -27.91
CA ASP A 43 11.62 -34.99 -27.51
C ASP A 43 11.36 -34.30 -26.16
N ILE A 44 12.31 -34.46 -25.24
CA ILE A 44 12.25 -33.86 -23.90
C ILE A 44 12.89 -32.47 -23.94
N LEU A 45 12.07 -31.43 -23.78
CA LEU A 45 12.49 -30.04 -23.86
C LEU A 45 12.97 -29.49 -22.51
N CYS A 46 12.29 -29.87 -21.43
CA CYS A 46 12.61 -29.48 -20.06
C CYS A 46 12.32 -30.64 -19.10
N VAL A 47 13.14 -30.77 -18.06
CA VAL A 47 12.90 -31.70 -16.95
C VAL A 47 12.90 -30.91 -15.65
N VAL A 48 11.94 -31.20 -14.77
CA VAL A 48 11.83 -30.63 -13.44
C VAL A 48 11.85 -31.74 -12.41
N GLN A 49 12.80 -31.68 -11.49
CA GLN A 49 12.88 -32.55 -10.33
C GLN A 49 12.27 -31.84 -9.13
N VAL A 50 11.31 -32.49 -8.50
CA VAL A 50 10.65 -32.02 -7.28
C VAL A 50 10.90 -33.02 -6.16
N CYS A 51 11.00 -32.54 -4.93
CA CYS A 51 10.99 -33.35 -3.71
C CYS A 51 9.85 -32.87 -2.84
N LEU A 52 8.95 -33.75 -2.43
CA LEU A 52 7.96 -33.44 -1.40
C LEU A 52 8.67 -33.26 -0.05
N GLU A 53 8.35 -32.20 0.68
CA GLU A 53 8.95 -31.86 1.98
C GLU A 53 7.86 -31.42 2.98
N GLY A 54 8.09 -31.66 4.27
CA GLY A 54 7.22 -31.20 5.35
C GLY A 54 6.33 -32.29 5.96
N GLN A 55 5.14 -31.92 6.46
CA GLN A 55 4.31 -32.77 7.35
C GLN A 55 5.07 -33.30 8.57
N ILE A 56 6.03 -32.52 9.06
CA ILE A 56 6.84 -32.89 10.22
C ILE A 56 6.02 -32.63 11.49
N SER A 57 5.97 -33.62 12.37
CA SER A 57 5.29 -33.49 13.65
C SER A 57 5.90 -32.35 14.49
N ARG A 58 5.05 -31.52 15.11
CA ARG A 58 5.49 -30.41 15.98
C ARG A 58 6.44 -30.87 17.09
N LYS A 59 6.24 -32.07 17.62
CA LYS A 59 7.13 -32.69 18.62
C LYS A 59 8.55 -32.88 18.08
N SER A 60 8.67 -33.38 16.84
CA SER A 60 9.97 -33.53 16.19
C SER A 60 10.60 -32.17 15.90
N ALA A 61 9.82 -31.21 15.40
CA ALA A 61 10.31 -29.86 15.14
C ALA A 61 10.87 -29.18 16.41
N MET A 62 10.13 -29.25 17.52
CA MET A 62 10.59 -28.71 18.81
C MET A 62 11.84 -29.42 19.33
N LYS A 63 11.92 -30.75 19.19
CA LYS A 63 13.10 -31.53 19.61
C LYS A 63 14.34 -31.11 18.81
N SER A 64 14.25 -31.07 17.48
CA SER A 64 15.35 -30.64 16.61
C SER A 64 15.81 -29.21 16.91
N LEU A 65 14.87 -28.30 17.20
CA LEU A 65 15.18 -26.93 17.59
C LEU A 65 15.93 -26.87 18.94
N SER A 66 15.49 -27.67 19.92
CA SER A 66 16.14 -27.75 21.23
C SER A 66 17.54 -28.38 21.17
N GLU A 67 17.76 -29.31 20.24
CA GLU A 67 19.04 -29.99 20.04
C GLU A 67 19.98 -29.20 19.11
N GLY A 68 19.49 -28.15 18.43
CA GLY A 68 20.24 -27.40 17.44
C GLY A 68 20.69 -28.24 16.24
N ARG A 69 19.98 -29.34 15.94
CA ARG A 69 20.32 -30.27 14.86
C ARG A 69 19.24 -30.24 13.79
N SER A 70 19.66 -30.12 12.53
CA SER A 70 18.81 -30.33 11.36
C SER A 70 19.05 -31.73 10.81
N PRO A 71 18.06 -32.64 10.88
CA PRO A 71 18.11 -33.93 10.20
C PRO A 71 18.40 -33.80 8.71
N SER A 72 18.91 -34.88 8.10
CA SER A 72 19.04 -34.97 6.65
C SER A 72 17.66 -35.08 6.00
N GLY A 73 17.43 -34.32 4.93
CA GLY A 73 16.11 -34.20 4.28
C GLY A 73 15.45 -32.85 4.58
N ASP A 74 14.23 -32.65 4.10
CA ASP A 74 13.34 -31.52 4.41
C ASP A 74 14.05 -30.17 4.59
N GLN A 75 14.85 -29.77 3.58
CA GLN A 75 15.77 -28.65 3.75
C GLN A 75 15.05 -27.34 4.07
N ILE A 76 13.91 -27.11 3.43
CA ILE A 76 13.17 -25.86 3.59
C ILE A 76 12.49 -25.80 4.96
N PRO A 77 11.71 -26.82 5.41
CA PRO A 77 11.17 -26.85 6.77
C PRO A 77 12.21 -26.59 7.87
N TRP A 78 13.37 -27.27 7.79
CA TRP A 78 14.40 -27.11 8.82
C TRP A 78 15.04 -25.73 8.80
N LYS A 79 15.33 -25.19 7.61
CA LYS A 79 15.91 -23.85 7.49
C LYS A 79 14.93 -22.76 7.91
N PHE A 80 13.65 -22.93 7.57
CA PHE A 80 12.62 -22.00 7.99
C PHE A 80 12.47 -21.98 9.52
N CYS A 81 12.43 -23.17 10.15
CA CYS A 81 12.40 -23.31 11.61
C CYS A 81 13.64 -22.69 12.28
N GLU A 82 14.83 -22.91 11.74
CA GLU A 82 16.08 -22.31 12.23
C GLU A 82 16.05 -20.77 12.19
N GLN A 83 15.59 -20.20 11.07
CA GLN A 83 15.58 -18.74 10.88
C GLN A 83 14.50 -18.03 11.69
N PHE A 84 13.28 -18.56 11.71
CA PHE A 84 12.13 -17.87 12.32
C PHE A 84 11.77 -18.40 13.71
N GLN A 85 12.42 -19.48 14.16
CA GLN A 85 12.09 -20.18 15.41
C GLN A 85 10.62 -20.61 15.46
N ASP A 86 10.03 -20.86 14.28
CA ASP A 86 8.63 -21.25 14.14
C ASP A 86 8.48 -22.78 14.16
N ASN A 87 7.50 -23.25 14.93
CA ASN A 87 7.18 -24.67 15.08
C ASN A 87 5.94 -25.08 14.25
N VAL A 88 5.25 -24.13 13.62
CA VAL A 88 4.05 -24.38 12.82
C VAL A 88 4.42 -24.71 11.38
N PHE A 89 5.32 -23.94 10.76
CA PHE A 89 5.71 -24.10 9.35
C PHE A 89 6.18 -25.52 8.99
N PRO A 90 6.98 -26.24 9.81
CA PRO A 90 7.38 -27.61 9.47
C PRO A 90 6.23 -28.61 9.36
N SER A 91 5.08 -28.32 9.99
CA SER A 91 3.88 -29.15 9.85
C SER A 91 3.14 -28.93 8.53
N LEU A 92 3.43 -27.84 7.81
CA LEU A 92 2.89 -27.63 6.47
C LEU A 92 3.54 -28.59 5.48
N SER A 93 2.75 -29.09 4.55
CA SER A 93 3.24 -29.84 3.38
C SER A 93 3.65 -28.86 2.29
N GLY A 94 4.79 -29.09 1.65
CA GLY A 94 5.21 -28.35 0.48
C GLY A 94 6.09 -29.19 -0.44
N ALA A 95 6.54 -28.59 -1.53
CA ALA A 95 7.46 -29.26 -2.42
C ALA A 95 8.63 -28.36 -2.80
N ARG A 96 9.83 -28.91 -2.75
CA ARG A 96 11.05 -28.25 -3.19
C ARG A 96 11.37 -28.64 -4.63
N ILE A 97 11.41 -27.67 -5.51
CA ILE A 97 12.02 -27.82 -6.84
C ILE A 97 13.52 -27.94 -6.63
N VAL A 98 14.04 -29.14 -6.83
CA VAL A 98 15.46 -29.47 -6.64
C VAL A 98 16.26 -29.03 -7.85
N ARG A 99 15.75 -29.29 -9.05
CA ARG A 99 16.43 -29.01 -10.32
C ARG A 99 15.43 -28.68 -11.43
N ILE A 100 15.81 -27.73 -12.27
CA ILE A 100 15.17 -27.45 -13.55
C ILE A 100 16.25 -27.54 -14.62
N ALA A 101 16.05 -28.43 -15.58
CA ALA A 101 16.97 -28.66 -16.68
C ALA A 101 16.28 -28.31 -18.00
N VAL A 102 16.70 -27.24 -18.64
CA VAL A 102 16.27 -26.85 -20.00
C VAL A 102 17.44 -27.06 -20.94
N HIS A 103 17.15 -27.43 -22.19
CA HIS A 103 18.20 -27.58 -23.21
C HIS A 103 18.94 -26.25 -23.42
N PRO A 104 20.29 -26.20 -23.42
CA PRO A 104 21.06 -24.95 -23.51
C PRO A 104 20.67 -24.05 -24.69
N SER A 105 20.38 -24.64 -25.85
CA SER A 105 19.95 -23.90 -27.06
C SER A 105 18.54 -23.30 -26.94
N ALA A 106 17.75 -23.74 -25.96
CA ALA A 106 16.34 -23.40 -25.78
C ALA A 106 16.05 -22.59 -24.50
N VAL A 107 17.08 -22.22 -23.71
CA VAL A 107 16.91 -21.50 -22.43
C VAL A 107 16.15 -20.18 -22.61
N ARG A 108 16.41 -19.46 -23.72
CA ARG A 108 15.77 -18.15 -24.00
C ARG A 108 14.36 -18.25 -24.57
N LEU A 109 13.87 -19.46 -24.86
CA LEU A 109 12.53 -19.69 -25.41
C LEU A 109 11.45 -19.77 -24.31
N GLY A 110 11.83 -19.78 -23.04
CA GLY A 110 10.89 -19.71 -21.92
C GLY A 110 10.28 -21.06 -21.50
N TYR A 111 10.81 -22.19 -21.97
CA TYR A 111 10.33 -23.52 -21.55
C TYR A 111 10.43 -23.76 -20.04
N GLY A 112 11.47 -23.24 -19.39
CA GLY A 112 11.59 -23.32 -17.93
C GLY A 112 10.48 -22.54 -17.21
N SER A 113 10.11 -21.37 -17.74
CA SER A 113 9.00 -20.58 -17.20
C SER A 113 7.67 -21.31 -17.37
N ALA A 114 7.42 -21.85 -18.57
CA ALA A 114 6.22 -22.64 -18.83
C ALA A 114 6.14 -23.87 -17.93
N ALA A 115 7.25 -24.57 -17.71
CA ALA A 115 7.29 -25.75 -16.83
C ALA A 115 6.94 -25.40 -15.37
N VAL A 116 7.47 -24.30 -14.83
CA VAL A 116 7.14 -23.85 -13.46
C VAL A 116 5.68 -23.42 -13.34
N ASP A 117 5.16 -22.70 -14.34
CA ASP A 117 3.77 -22.27 -14.34
C ASP A 117 2.81 -23.47 -14.42
N LEU A 118 3.09 -24.44 -15.30
CA LEU A 118 2.31 -25.67 -15.39
C LEU A 118 2.39 -26.50 -14.10
N LEU A 119 3.58 -26.64 -13.53
CA LEU A 119 3.77 -27.36 -12.27
C LEU A 119 2.98 -26.70 -11.13
N THR A 120 2.96 -25.37 -11.09
CA THR A 120 2.19 -24.64 -10.08
C THR A 120 0.70 -24.89 -10.24
N ARG A 121 0.16 -24.77 -11.46
CA ARG A 121 -1.26 -25.03 -11.73
C ARG A 121 -1.68 -26.48 -11.44
N TYR A 122 -0.78 -27.44 -11.64
CA TYR A 122 -1.02 -28.84 -11.28
C TYR A 122 -1.19 -29.00 -9.77
N TYR A 123 -0.27 -28.45 -8.97
CA TYR A 123 -0.36 -28.54 -7.51
C TYR A 123 -1.48 -27.65 -6.90
N GLU A 124 -1.92 -26.62 -7.61
CA GLU A 124 -3.13 -25.84 -7.28
C GLU A 124 -4.44 -26.55 -7.70
N GLY A 125 -4.37 -27.74 -8.31
CA GLY A 125 -5.56 -28.52 -8.71
C GLY A 125 -6.29 -28.03 -9.96
N GLN A 126 -5.74 -27.05 -10.70
CA GLN A 126 -6.41 -26.43 -11.86
C GLN A 126 -6.38 -27.29 -13.14
N MET A 127 -5.55 -28.35 -13.18
CA MET A 127 -5.40 -29.19 -14.37
C MET A 127 -6.17 -30.51 -14.31
N THR A 128 -6.65 -30.89 -13.14
CA THR A 128 -7.39 -32.13 -12.95
C THR A 128 -8.86 -31.91 -13.25
N LEU A 129 -9.33 -32.44 -14.38
CA LEU A 129 -10.75 -32.58 -14.68
C LEU A 129 -11.26 -33.81 -13.93
N PHE A 130 -11.77 -33.65 -12.71
CA PHE A 130 -12.57 -34.71 -12.10
C PHE A 130 -14.01 -34.23 -12.01
N ALA A 131 -14.91 -34.95 -12.71
CA ALA A 131 -16.31 -35.02 -12.36
C ALA A 131 -16.40 -35.54 -10.91
N GLU A 132 -17.35 -35.02 -10.14
CA GLU A 132 -17.47 -35.19 -8.69
C GLU A 132 -17.76 -36.63 -8.19
N ASP A 133 -17.58 -37.68 -9.00
CA ASP A 133 -18.05 -39.04 -8.68
C ASP A 133 -17.09 -40.15 -9.14
N GLU A 134 -15.87 -40.26 -8.58
CA GLU A 134 -15.14 -41.55 -8.59
C GLU A 134 -14.39 -41.75 -7.26
N GLU A 135 -14.97 -42.64 -6.45
CA GLU A 135 -14.42 -43.22 -5.22
C GLU A 135 -13.00 -43.80 -5.45
N GLU A 136 -12.20 -43.81 -4.38
CA GLU A 136 -10.81 -44.28 -4.33
C GLU A 136 -10.69 -45.75 -4.81
N ASN A 137 -10.46 -45.96 -6.11
CA ASN A 137 -9.85 -47.20 -6.59
C ASN A 137 -8.33 -47.08 -6.45
N GLU A 138 -7.82 -47.37 -5.25
CA GLU A 138 -6.41 -47.72 -5.08
C GLU A 138 -6.13 -49.00 -5.88
N GLU A 139 -5.55 -48.87 -7.08
CA GLU A 139 -4.92 -50.02 -7.73
C GLU A 139 -3.81 -50.53 -6.81
N PRO A 140 -3.74 -51.85 -6.53
CA PRO A 140 -2.79 -52.36 -5.56
C PRO A 140 -1.35 -52.14 -6.04
N GLU A 141 -0.53 -51.52 -5.19
CA GLU A 141 0.92 -51.42 -5.39
C GLU A 141 1.51 -52.82 -5.61
N VAL A 142 2.00 -53.06 -6.82
CA VAL A 142 2.74 -54.29 -7.13
C VAL A 142 4.07 -54.23 -6.36
N ARG A 143 4.14 -54.91 -5.21
CA ARG A 143 5.38 -55.07 -4.43
C ARG A 143 6.43 -55.79 -5.28
N ILE A 144 7.40 -55.02 -5.77
CA ILE A 144 8.52 -55.45 -6.61
C ILE A 144 9.39 -56.53 -5.92
N THR A 145 9.33 -56.60 -4.59
CA THR A 145 10.13 -57.51 -3.75
C THR A 145 9.69 -58.98 -3.83
N GLU A 146 8.39 -59.26 -3.92
CA GLU A 146 7.88 -60.65 -3.91
C GLU A 146 8.13 -61.41 -5.22
N ALA A 147 8.35 -60.68 -6.32
CA ALA A 147 8.73 -61.25 -7.62
C ALA A 147 10.25 -61.49 -7.74
N ALA A 148 11.08 -60.78 -6.97
CA ALA A 148 12.53 -60.90 -7.00
C ALA A 148 13.04 -62.10 -6.18
N GLU A 149 12.35 -62.50 -5.12
CA GLU A 149 12.75 -63.66 -4.28
C GLU A 149 12.59 -65.01 -4.97
N LYS A 150 11.82 -65.09 -6.07
CA LYS A 150 11.55 -66.36 -6.79
C LYS A 150 12.50 -66.65 -7.95
N ALA A 151 13.44 -65.75 -8.28
CA ALA A 151 14.39 -65.94 -9.36
C ALA A 151 15.80 -66.20 -8.81
N SER A 152 16.29 -67.43 -8.94
CA SER A 152 17.67 -67.79 -8.61
C SER A 152 18.64 -67.10 -9.58
N LEU A 153 19.63 -66.37 -9.05
CA LEU A 153 20.56 -65.45 -9.76
C LEU A 153 21.36 -66.05 -10.93
N LEU A 154 21.34 -67.37 -11.14
CA LEU A 154 22.20 -68.06 -12.11
C LEU A 154 21.47 -68.49 -13.40
N GLU A 155 20.15 -68.33 -13.48
CA GLU A 155 19.33 -68.70 -14.65
C GLU A 155 18.34 -67.59 -15.08
N GLU A 156 18.82 -66.34 -15.18
CA GLU A 156 17.98 -65.26 -15.74
C GLU A 156 17.86 -65.37 -17.26
N THR A 157 16.80 -66.01 -17.74
CA THR A 157 16.28 -65.74 -19.09
C THR A 157 15.39 -64.50 -19.04
N VAL A 158 15.87 -63.38 -19.57
CA VAL A 158 15.12 -62.11 -19.66
C VAL A 158 13.92 -62.29 -20.60
N LYS A 159 12.75 -62.64 -20.05
CA LYS A 159 11.46 -62.50 -20.74
C LYS A 159 10.88 -61.12 -20.43
N PRO A 160 10.35 -60.39 -21.43
CA PRO A 160 9.67 -59.12 -21.19
C PRO A 160 8.48 -59.37 -20.25
N ARG A 161 8.44 -58.64 -19.13
CA ARG A 161 7.39 -58.75 -18.11
C ARG A 161 6.06 -58.30 -18.73
N ALA A 162 4.98 -59.07 -18.51
CA ALA A 162 3.72 -58.94 -19.25
C ALA A 162 2.88 -57.68 -18.93
N ASN A 163 3.04 -57.07 -17.75
CA ASN A 163 2.28 -55.90 -17.32
C ASN A 163 3.22 -54.87 -16.67
N LEU A 164 4.02 -54.15 -17.48
CA LEU A 164 4.78 -53.00 -16.98
C LEU A 164 3.90 -51.74 -17.02
N PRO A 165 3.89 -50.92 -15.97
CA PRO A 165 3.19 -49.63 -16.02
C PRO A 165 3.80 -48.76 -17.13
N PRO A 166 3.02 -47.85 -17.72
CA PRO A 166 3.51 -46.98 -18.76
C PRO A 166 4.66 -46.11 -18.24
N LEU A 167 5.68 -45.88 -19.09
CA LEU A 167 6.84 -45.06 -18.73
C LEU A 167 6.45 -43.60 -18.45
N LEU A 168 5.41 -43.11 -19.13
CA LEU A 168 4.89 -41.77 -19.02
C LEU A 168 3.41 -41.85 -18.66
N VAL A 169 3.00 -41.09 -17.66
CA VAL A 169 1.61 -40.93 -17.24
C VAL A 169 1.21 -39.49 -17.54
N HIS A 170 0.02 -39.28 -18.10
CA HIS A 170 -0.42 -37.93 -18.41
C HIS A 170 -0.74 -37.18 -17.11
N LEU A 171 -0.33 -35.91 -17.02
CA LEU A 171 -0.45 -35.12 -15.78
C LEU A 171 -1.90 -34.96 -15.29
N ARG A 172 -2.88 -35.10 -16.20
CA ARG A 172 -4.32 -35.03 -15.87
C ARG A 172 -4.86 -36.30 -15.21
N GLU A 173 -4.20 -37.43 -15.39
CA GLU A 173 -4.64 -38.73 -14.88
C GLU A 173 -4.16 -38.96 -13.44
N ARG A 174 -3.12 -38.24 -13.01
CA ARG A 174 -2.57 -38.31 -11.66
C ARG A 174 -3.17 -37.22 -10.77
N ARG A 175 -3.70 -37.59 -9.60
CA ARG A 175 -4.13 -36.62 -8.58
C ARG A 175 -2.90 -35.98 -7.91
N PRO A 176 -2.82 -34.64 -7.81
CA PRO A 176 -1.74 -33.96 -7.08
C PRO A 176 -1.87 -34.14 -5.57
N GLU A 177 -0.75 -34.22 -4.88
CA GLU A 177 -0.69 -34.13 -3.43
C GLU A 177 -1.11 -32.72 -2.98
N LYS A 178 -1.81 -32.61 -1.85
CA LYS A 178 -2.19 -31.31 -1.27
C LYS A 178 -0.96 -30.61 -0.70
N LEU A 179 -0.56 -29.50 -1.33
CA LEU A 179 0.62 -28.72 -0.95
C LEU A 179 0.24 -27.29 -0.58
N HIS A 180 0.94 -26.72 0.41
CA HIS A 180 0.76 -25.34 0.87
C HIS A 180 1.77 -24.39 0.25
N TYR A 181 2.93 -24.88 -0.19
CA TYR A 181 3.98 -24.05 -0.77
C TYR A 181 4.84 -24.80 -1.78
N LEU A 182 5.43 -24.04 -2.70
CA LEU A 182 6.55 -24.47 -3.53
C LEU A 182 7.81 -23.72 -3.11
N GLY A 183 8.94 -24.41 -3.08
CA GLY A 183 10.20 -23.85 -2.64
C GLY A 183 11.36 -24.19 -3.56
N VAL A 184 12.41 -23.37 -3.50
CA VAL A 184 13.63 -23.58 -4.29
C VAL A 184 14.84 -23.18 -3.46
N SER A 185 15.93 -23.93 -3.62
CA SER A 185 17.26 -23.58 -3.09
C SER A 185 18.25 -23.51 -4.26
N PHE A 186 18.92 -22.36 -4.43
CA PHE A 186 19.85 -22.13 -5.54
C PHE A 186 20.97 -21.14 -5.17
N GLY A 187 22.04 -21.10 -5.96
CA GLY A 187 23.09 -20.09 -5.83
C GLY A 187 22.61 -18.72 -6.32
N LEU A 188 22.76 -17.68 -5.49
CA LEU A 188 22.17 -16.37 -5.72
C LEU A 188 22.86 -15.63 -6.89
N THR A 189 22.27 -15.74 -8.08
CA THR A 189 22.65 -14.99 -9.27
C THR A 189 21.53 -14.05 -9.73
N GLN A 190 21.88 -13.00 -10.48
CA GLN A 190 20.91 -12.05 -11.00
C GLN A 190 19.89 -12.69 -11.94
N GLU A 191 20.32 -13.64 -12.77
CA GLU A 191 19.46 -14.30 -13.76
C GLU A 191 18.44 -15.22 -13.08
N LEU A 192 18.91 -16.10 -12.18
CA LEU A 192 18.04 -17.02 -11.45
C LEU A 192 17.11 -16.27 -10.50
N PHE A 193 17.59 -15.26 -9.78
CA PHE A 193 16.73 -14.48 -8.90
C PHE A 193 15.61 -13.77 -9.67
N ARG A 194 15.92 -13.17 -10.84
CA ARG A 194 14.90 -12.56 -11.70
C ARG A 194 13.90 -13.57 -12.23
N PHE A 195 14.36 -14.77 -12.61
CA PHE A 195 13.51 -15.87 -13.03
C PHE A 195 12.49 -16.22 -11.95
N TRP A 196 12.96 -16.51 -10.72
CA TRP A 196 12.08 -16.89 -9.61
C TRP A 196 11.15 -15.76 -9.18
N ARG A 197 11.64 -14.52 -9.13
CA ARG A 197 10.82 -13.34 -8.81
C ARG A 197 9.65 -13.17 -9.80
N LYS A 198 9.87 -13.44 -11.09
CA LYS A 198 8.82 -13.38 -12.12
C LYS A 198 7.70 -14.40 -11.89
N HIS A 199 8.03 -15.55 -11.29
CA HIS A 199 7.07 -16.62 -10.96
C HIS A 199 6.49 -16.50 -9.54
N ASN A 200 6.52 -15.31 -8.93
CA ASN A 200 6.00 -15.02 -7.59
C ASN A 200 6.66 -15.83 -6.46
N PHE A 201 7.95 -16.12 -6.58
CA PHE A 201 8.74 -16.65 -5.47
C PHE A 201 9.37 -15.51 -4.66
N TYR A 202 9.27 -15.61 -3.34
CA TYR A 202 9.74 -14.63 -2.38
C TYR A 202 10.90 -15.22 -1.55
N PRO A 203 12.02 -14.50 -1.42
CA PRO A 203 13.14 -14.97 -0.60
C PRO A 203 12.80 -14.91 0.89
N PHE A 204 13.15 -15.98 1.61
CA PHE A 204 13.09 -16.01 3.08
C PHE A 204 14.47 -16.22 3.71
N TYR A 205 15.46 -16.67 2.94
CA TYR A 205 16.81 -16.91 3.43
C TYR A 205 17.87 -16.65 2.35
N VAL A 206 18.96 -16.01 2.76
CA VAL A 206 20.21 -15.88 2.00
C VAL A 206 21.35 -16.20 2.94
N GLY A 207 22.18 -17.19 2.57
CA GLY A 207 23.33 -17.61 3.36
C GLY A 207 24.41 -16.53 3.39
N GLN A 208 24.93 -16.22 4.57
CA GLN A 208 25.97 -15.19 4.74
C GLN A 208 27.34 -15.63 4.20
N ILE A 209 27.61 -16.94 4.24
CA ILE A 209 28.86 -17.51 3.76
C ILE A 209 28.65 -17.99 2.32
N PRO A 210 29.41 -17.47 1.35
CA PRO A 210 29.35 -17.98 -0.01
C PRO A 210 29.88 -19.42 -0.06
N SER A 211 29.31 -20.22 -0.95
CA SER A 211 29.81 -21.58 -1.18
C SER A 211 31.26 -21.54 -1.65
N ALA A 212 32.13 -22.35 -1.06
CA ALA A 212 33.53 -22.46 -1.48
C ALA A 212 33.71 -22.95 -2.93
N VAL A 213 32.68 -23.59 -3.50
CA VAL A 213 32.72 -24.17 -4.85
C VAL A 213 32.31 -23.15 -5.91
N THR A 214 31.25 -22.39 -5.67
CA THR A 214 30.70 -21.46 -6.67
C THR A 214 31.02 -19.99 -6.38
N GLY A 215 31.42 -19.66 -5.15
CA GLY A 215 31.55 -18.28 -4.69
C GLY A 215 30.21 -17.57 -4.49
N GLU A 216 29.08 -18.28 -4.69
CA GLU A 216 27.74 -17.71 -4.61
C GLU A 216 27.11 -17.97 -3.24
N HIS A 217 26.29 -17.03 -2.78
CA HIS A 217 25.47 -17.19 -1.58
C HIS A 217 24.29 -18.12 -1.87
N THR A 218 24.01 -19.09 -1.01
CA THR A 218 22.79 -19.90 -1.15
C THR A 218 21.57 -19.03 -0.87
N CYS A 219 20.57 -19.04 -1.76
CA CYS A 219 19.30 -18.38 -1.57
C CYS A 219 18.17 -19.41 -1.58
N MET A 220 17.26 -19.28 -0.61
CA MET A 220 16.03 -20.06 -0.57
C MET A 220 14.83 -19.14 -0.73
N VAL A 221 13.96 -19.52 -1.66
CA VAL A 221 12.75 -18.78 -2.02
C VAL A 221 11.53 -19.69 -1.91
N LEU A 222 10.40 -19.08 -1.58
CA LEU A 222 9.12 -19.74 -1.36
C LEU A 222 8.02 -19.04 -2.14
N ARG A 223 7.13 -19.83 -2.71
CA ARG A 223 5.85 -19.39 -3.28
C ARG A 223 4.73 -20.06 -2.48
N PRO A 224 3.81 -19.29 -1.88
CA PRO A 224 2.63 -19.87 -1.27
C PRO A 224 1.71 -20.37 -2.39
N LEU A 225 1.09 -21.54 -2.16
CA LEU A 225 0.03 -22.05 -3.02
C LEU A 225 -1.33 -21.70 -2.42
N ASN A 226 -2.34 -21.57 -3.26
CA ASN A 226 -3.71 -21.39 -2.79
C ASN A 226 -4.18 -22.72 -2.18
N SER A 227 -4.39 -22.73 -0.87
CA SER A 227 -5.03 -23.83 -0.15
C SER A 227 -6.13 -23.25 0.73
N ASP A 228 -7.27 -23.93 0.78
CA ASP A 228 -8.42 -23.55 1.61
C ASP A 228 -8.11 -23.67 3.12
N ASP A 229 -7.03 -24.37 3.48
CA ASP A 229 -6.65 -24.66 4.86
C ASP A 229 -6.03 -23.45 5.60
N ILE A 230 -5.65 -22.38 4.88
CA ILE A 230 -4.96 -21.22 5.45
C ILE A 230 -5.79 -19.96 5.23
N GLU A 231 -6.30 -19.37 6.31
CA GLU A 231 -6.93 -18.05 6.29
C GLU A 231 -5.88 -16.99 5.92
N VAL A 232 -5.99 -16.46 4.70
CA VAL A 232 -5.12 -15.41 4.18
C VAL A 232 -5.87 -14.09 4.18
N ASN A 233 -5.24 -13.04 4.70
CA ASN A 233 -5.72 -11.67 4.46
C ASN A 233 -5.63 -11.39 2.95
N GLU A 234 -6.79 -11.21 2.29
CA GLU A 234 -6.94 -11.03 0.83
C GLU A 234 -6.08 -9.90 0.24
N SER A 235 -5.56 -9.00 1.07
CA SER A 235 -4.77 -7.83 0.67
C SER A 235 -3.31 -8.14 0.30
N SER A 236 -2.75 -9.29 0.70
CA SER A 236 -1.31 -9.56 0.53
C SER A 236 -1.03 -10.63 -0.54
N LYS A 237 -0.35 -10.24 -1.64
CA LYS A 237 0.15 -11.16 -2.69
C LYS A 237 1.11 -12.26 -2.17
N CYS A 238 1.62 -12.10 -0.95
CA CYS A 238 2.52 -13.04 -0.28
C CYS A 238 1.79 -14.07 0.60
N GLY A 239 0.45 -14.00 0.69
CA GLY A 239 -0.33 -14.90 1.53
C GLY A 239 0.16 -14.95 2.99
N PHE A 240 0.26 -16.16 3.55
CA PHE A 240 0.79 -16.40 4.89
C PHE A 240 2.29 -16.08 5.05
N LEU A 241 3.04 -15.92 3.95
CA LEU A 241 4.47 -15.61 3.99
C LEU A 241 4.76 -14.12 4.25
N ASP A 242 3.75 -13.24 4.20
CA ASP A 242 3.95 -11.81 4.36
C ASP A 242 4.73 -11.39 5.63
N PRO A 243 4.35 -11.81 6.86
CA PRO A 243 5.09 -11.43 8.06
C PRO A 243 6.55 -11.93 8.04
N PHE A 244 6.78 -13.15 7.52
CA PHE A 244 8.12 -13.73 7.40
C PHE A 244 8.96 -13.01 6.34
N TYR A 245 8.33 -12.58 5.24
CA TYR A 245 8.99 -11.81 4.20
C TYR A 245 9.39 -10.42 4.70
N GLN A 246 8.54 -9.76 5.47
CA GLN A 246 8.86 -8.47 6.10
C GLN A 246 10.04 -8.59 7.08
N ASP A 247 10.06 -9.63 7.91
CA ASP A 247 11.18 -9.91 8.82
C ASP A 247 12.47 -10.23 8.05
N PHE A 248 12.40 -11.07 7.00
CA PHE A 248 13.53 -11.31 6.10
C PHE A 248 14.08 -10.01 5.50
N ARG A 249 13.22 -9.14 4.97
CA ARG A 249 13.65 -7.83 4.41
C ARG A 249 14.37 -7.00 5.47
N GLN A 250 13.88 -6.99 6.71
CA GLN A 250 14.52 -6.26 7.80
C GLN A 250 15.89 -6.82 8.17
N ARG A 251 16.03 -8.14 8.29
CA ARG A 251 17.31 -8.80 8.57
C ARG A 251 18.29 -8.60 7.42
N PHE A 252 17.83 -8.80 6.18
CA PHE A 252 18.64 -8.63 4.99
C PHE A 252 19.19 -7.20 4.90
N ARG A 253 18.37 -6.16 5.13
CA ARG A 253 18.83 -4.76 5.19
C ARG A 253 19.98 -4.55 6.18
N ARG A 254 19.88 -5.13 7.38
CA ARG A 254 20.90 -5.00 8.44
C ARG A 254 22.21 -5.72 8.10
N LEU A 255 22.14 -6.78 7.29
CA LEU A 255 23.29 -7.59 6.89
C LEU A 255 24.00 -7.05 5.62
N LEU A 256 23.43 -6.04 4.95
CA LEU A 256 24.01 -5.47 3.72
C LEU A 256 25.36 -4.80 3.95
N GLY A 257 25.56 -4.14 5.10
CA GLY A 257 26.82 -3.45 5.43
C GLY A 257 27.93 -4.41 5.86
N THR A 258 27.59 -5.62 6.27
CA THR A 258 28.52 -6.61 6.82
C THR A 258 28.70 -7.77 5.84
N SER A 259 27.89 -8.83 5.98
CA SER A 259 28.05 -10.09 5.24
C SER A 259 27.81 -9.96 3.74
N PHE A 260 26.99 -8.98 3.32
CA PHE A 260 26.65 -8.77 1.90
C PHE A 260 27.24 -7.48 1.31
N ARG A 261 28.32 -6.96 1.91
CA ARG A 261 29.00 -5.75 1.44
C ARG A 261 29.49 -5.89 0.00
N HIS A 262 30.01 -7.06 -0.36
CA HIS A 262 30.56 -7.34 -1.70
C HIS A 262 29.50 -7.86 -2.69
N LEU A 263 28.25 -8.02 -2.27
CA LEU A 263 27.18 -8.43 -3.17
C LEU A 263 26.91 -7.31 -4.17
N ASN A 264 26.67 -7.68 -5.43
CA ASN A 264 26.33 -6.71 -6.48
C ASN A 264 25.10 -5.89 -6.07
N PHE A 265 25.20 -4.57 -6.10
CA PHE A 265 24.11 -3.69 -5.66
C PHE A 265 22.80 -3.91 -6.41
N LYS A 266 22.83 -4.22 -7.73
CA LYS A 266 21.62 -4.46 -8.53
C LYS A 266 20.88 -5.70 -8.04
N LEU A 267 21.64 -6.74 -7.69
CA LEU A 267 21.13 -7.97 -7.13
C LEU A 267 20.54 -7.72 -5.75
N ALA A 268 21.29 -7.06 -4.87
CA ALA A 268 20.89 -6.73 -3.52
C ALA A 268 19.61 -5.86 -3.49
N MET A 269 19.53 -4.84 -4.37
CA MET A 269 18.31 -4.04 -4.56
C MET A 269 17.14 -4.89 -5.06
N SER A 270 17.37 -5.81 -6.00
CA SER A 270 16.31 -6.69 -6.50
C SER A 270 15.77 -7.66 -5.44
N VAL A 271 16.63 -8.15 -4.56
CA VAL A 271 16.25 -9.01 -3.42
C VAL A 271 15.40 -8.24 -2.43
N LEU A 272 15.82 -7.03 -2.09
CA LEU A 272 15.12 -6.18 -1.14
C LEU A 272 13.77 -5.69 -1.68
N ALA A 273 13.68 -5.49 -3.01
CA ALA A 273 12.48 -5.07 -3.73
C ALA A 273 11.76 -3.87 -3.11
N SER A 274 12.52 -2.91 -2.55
CA SER A 274 11.96 -1.69 -2.00
C SER A 274 11.34 -0.82 -3.07
N LYS A 275 10.20 -0.20 -2.74
CA LYS A 275 9.62 0.87 -3.54
C LYS A 275 10.61 2.04 -3.61
N ILE A 276 10.87 2.49 -4.84
CA ILE A 276 11.73 3.65 -5.14
C ILE A 276 10.86 4.83 -5.57
N ASP A 277 9.75 4.52 -6.23
CA ASP A 277 8.72 5.47 -6.59
C ASP A 277 7.57 5.46 -5.57
N PHE A 278 7.16 6.65 -5.20
CA PHE A 278 6.16 6.98 -4.19
C PHE A 278 5.19 8.06 -4.73
N SER A 279 5.11 8.24 -6.06
CA SER A 279 4.21 9.20 -6.70
C SER A 279 2.75 9.03 -6.30
N ASP A 280 2.34 7.78 -6.05
CA ASP A 280 0.94 7.42 -5.78
C ASP A 280 0.64 7.36 -4.27
N HIS A 281 1.60 7.74 -3.43
CA HIS A 281 1.45 7.64 -1.98
C HIS A 281 0.72 8.86 -1.45
N GLU A 282 -0.56 8.71 -1.12
CA GLU A 282 -1.24 9.69 -0.28
C GLU A 282 -0.65 9.60 1.15
N PRO A 283 -0.08 10.68 1.69
CA PRO A 283 0.45 10.67 3.05
C PRO A 283 -0.73 10.63 4.02
N SER A 284 -1.05 9.44 4.54
CA SER A 284 -1.92 9.30 5.71
C SER A 284 -1.22 9.90 6.94
N ASP A 285 -1.91 10.81 7.63
CA ASP A 285 -1.42 11.51 8.82
C ASP A 285 -0.95 10.55 9.93
N TYR A 286 -1.46 9.31 9.93
CA TYR A 286 -1.04 8.26 10.85
C TYR A 286 0.40 7.81 10.60
N TYR A 287 0.78 7.61 9.34
CA TYR A 287 2.13 7.16 8.97
C TYR A 287 3.17 8.26 9.17
N THR A 288 2.83 9.52 8.90
CA THR A 288 3.73 10.65 9.11
C THR A 288 4.03 10.87 10.59
N ASN A 289 3.04 10.70 11.48
CA ASN A 289 3.22 10.84 12.93
C ASN A 289 4.05 9.71 13.56
N ILE A 290 3.96 8.49 13.04
CA ILE A 290 4.83 7.39 13.48
C ILE A 290 6.26 7.62 13.00
N THR A 291 6.40 8.07 11.76
CA THR A 291 7.70 8.38 11.16
C THR A 291 8.39 9.52 11.90
N SER A 292 7.67 10.60 12.25
CA SER A 292 8.24 11.73 13.00
C SER A 292 8.75 11.31 14.38
N LYS A 293 7.98 10.53 15.14
CA LYS A 293 8.41 10.02 16.46
C LYS A 293 9.65 9.14 16.37
N ILE A 294 9.65 8.18 15.44
CA ILE A 294 10.79 7.28 15.24
C ILE A 294 12.05 8.06 14.82
N LEU A 295 11.89 9.10 14.01
CA LEU A 295 13.01 9.93 13.59
C LEU A 295 13.48 10.91 14.67
N GLY A 296 12.58 11.43 15.51
CA GLY A 296 12.92 12.27 16.66
C GLY A 296 13.76 11.51 17.70
N ASP A 297 13.53 10.20 17.85
CA ASP A 297 14.34 9.34 18.71
C ASP A 297 15.72 9.01 18.11
N MET A 298 15.88 9.08 16.78
CA MET A 298 17.11 8.70 16.07
C MET A 298 17.98 9.86 15.62
N LEU A 299 17.41 11.06 15.42
CA LEU A 299 18.11 12.23 14.90
C LEU A 299 18.07 13.38 15.91
N SER A 300 19.25 13.91 16.25
CA SER A 300 19.38 15.09 17.10
C SER A 300 19.00 16.38 16.33
N PRO A 301 18.53 17.44 17.01
CA PRO A 301 18.40 18.76 16.39
C PRO A 301 19.71 19.27 15.76
N HIS A 302 20.87 18.84 16.28
CA HIS A 302 22.17 19.16 15.68
C HIS A 302 22.42 18.44 14.36
N ASP A 303 21.93 17.21 14.21
CA ASP A 303 22.03 16.43 12.98
C ASP A 303 21.19 17.06 11.87
N MET A 304 20.03 17.61 12.22
CA MET A 304 19.20 18.37 11.28
C MET A 304 19.93 19.62 10.75
N LYS A 305 20.65 20.36 11.61
CA LYS A 305 21.47 21.51 11.19
C LYS A 305 22.64 21.11 10.30
N ARG A 306 23.27 19.96 10.58
CA ARG A 306 24.36 19.41 9.74
C ARG A 306 23.84 19.03 8.35
N LEU A 307 22.69 18.37 8.28
CA LEU A 307 22.01 18.04 7.03
C LEU A 307 21.61 19.30 6.25
N GLU A 308 21.09 20.32 6.93
CA GLU A 308 20.79 21.62 6.32
C GLU A 308 22.04 22.26 5.72
N ALA A 309 23.13 22.35 6.48
CA ALA A 309 24.38 22.93 6.02
C ALA A 309 24.95 22.20 4.80
N TYR A 310 24.89 20.86 4.79
CA TYR A 310 25.27 20.06 3.63
C TYR A 310 24.33 20.28 2.43
N SER A 311 23.01 20.32 2.67
CA SER A 311 22.01 20.58 1.63
C SER A 311 22.21 21.96 0.99
N ASN A 312 22.69 22.94 1.74
CA ASN A 312 23.01 24.28 1.22
C ASN A 312 24.40 24.36 0.55
N ASN A 313 25.08 23.23 0.35
CA ASN A 313 26.44 23.12 -0.18
C ASN A 313 27.50 23.88 0.66
N LEU A 314 27.26 24.09 1.97
CA LEU A 314 28.19 24.83 2.84
C LEU A 314 29.29 23.94 3.42
N VAL A 315 29.08 22.62 3.44
CA VAL A 315 29.99 21.65 4.05
C VAL A 315 30.20 20.46 3.12
N ASP A 316 31.32 19.77 3.30
CA ASP A 316 31.66 18.53 2.62
C ASP A 316 30.87 17.33 3.15
N TYR A 317 30.75 16.27 2.34
CA TYR A 317 29.93 15.10 2.63
C TYR A 317 30.40 14.32 3.88
N HIS A 318 31.68 14.42 4.23
CA HIS A 318 32.24 13.78 5.43
C HIS A 318 31.52 14.18 6.72
N LEU A 319 30.94 15.39 6.78
CA LEU A 319 30.20 15.84 7.97
C LEU A 319 28.88 15.09 8.15
N ILE A 320 28.34 14.41 7.14
CA ILE A 320 27.03 13.74 7.23
C ILE A 320 27.13 12.21 7.06
N LEU A 321 28.33 11.66 6.89
CA LEU A 321 28.51 10.22 6.60
C LEU A 321 27.92 9.30 7.68
N ASP A 322 28.01 9.71 8.95
CA ASP A 322 27.40 9.02 10.10
C ASP A 322 25.86 8.95 10.02
N LEU A 323 25.23 9.91 9.35
CA LEU A 323 23.77 9.99 9.20
C LEU A 323 23.27 9.19 7.99
N VAL A 324 24.13 8.91 7.01
CA VAL A 324 23.74 8.25 5.75
C VAL A 324 23.16 6.85 6.00
N PRO A 325 23.76 5.97 6.83
CA PRO A 325 23.19 4.65 7.08
C PRO A 325 21.81 4.72 7.74
N ILE A 326 21.63 5.63 8.69
CA ILE A 326 20.35 5.84 9.38
C ILE A 326 19.27 6.21 8.36
N LEU A 327 19.54 7.22 7.54
CA LEU A 327 18.60 7.69 6.52
C LEU A 327 18.32 6.61 5.46
N ALA A 328 19.35 5.89 5.01
CA ALA A 328 19.19 4.80 4.05
C ALA A 328 18.33 3.67 4.62
N HIS A 329 18.56 3.26 5.87
CA HIS A 329 17.74 2.25 6.52
C HIS A 329 16.26 2.65 6.61
N GLN A 330 15.95 3.90 6.95
CA GLN A 330 14.56 4.38 7.00
C GLN A 330 13.94 4.49 5.61
N TYR A 331 14.71 4.95 4.62
CA TYR A 331 14.27 5.02 3.22
C TYR A 331 13.90 3.65 2.66
N PHE A 332 14.82 2.69 2.73
CA PHE A 332 14.61 1.34 2.19
C PHE A 332 13.66 0.48 3.06
N SER A 333 13.26 0.96 4.23
CA SER A 333 12.15 0.41 5.02
C SER A 333 10.79 1.00 4.62
N GLU A 334 10.74 1.83 3.57
CA GLU A 334 9.51 2.47 3.07
C GLU A 334 8.85 3.42 4.08
N LYS A 335 9.60 3.87 5.10
CA LYS A 335 9.14 4.84 6.10
C LYS A 335 9.33 6.28 5.64
N LEU A 336 10.24 6.52 4.70
CA LEU A 336 10.46 7.81 4.07
C LEU A 336 9.95 7.75 2.61
N PRO A 337 8.67 8.11 2.35
CA PRO A 337 8.07 8.08 1.02
C PRO A 337 8.59 9.24 0.15
N VAL A 338 9.88 9.21 -0.19
CA VAL A 338 10.54 10.21 -1.04
C VAL A 338 10.86 9.61 -2.39
N THR A 339 10.40 10.25 -3.47
CA THR A 339 10.68 9.78 -4.83
C THR A 339 12.14 10.05 -5.22
N LEU A 340 12.92 8.98 -5.35
CA LEU A 340 14.31 9.04 -5.82
C LEU A 340 14.42 8.51 -7.24
N HIS A 341 15.32 9.10 -8.02
CA HIS A 341 15.67 8.53 -9.32
C HIS A 341 16.50 7.25 -9.14
N GLY A 342 16.50 6.33 -10.11
CA GLY A 342 17.21 5.05 -10.01
C GLY A 342 18.70 5.19 -9.63
N ALA A 343 19.40 6.15 -10.25
CA ALA A 343 20.80 6.44 -9.91
C ALA A 343 20.97 7.04 -8.50
N GLN A 344 20.01 7.88 -8.05
CA GLN A 344 20.00 8.46 -6.70
C GLN A 344 19.82 7.38 -5.62
N ALA A 345 18.86 6.48 -5.85
CA ALA A 345 18.61 5.34 -4.96
C ALA A 345 19.80 4.38 -4.94
N ALA A 346 20.44 4.11 -6.07
CA ALA A 346 21.60 3.23 -6.13
C ALA A 346 22.81 3.81 -5.36
N VAL A 347 23.08 5.12 -5.48
CA VAL A 347 24.14 5.78 -4.69
C VAL A 347 23.82 5.72 -3.19
N LEU A 348 22.58 5.99 -2.79
CA LEU A 348 22.15 5.87 -1.39
C LEU A 348 22.27 4.43 -0.87
N PHE A 349 21.98 3.44 -1.71
CA PHE A 349 22.10 2.03 -1.38
C PHE A 349 23.57 1.62 -1.14
N CYS A 350 24.47 1.94 -2.07
CA CYS A 350 25.88 1.61 -1.96
C CYS A 350 26.53 2.29 -0.74
N MET A 351 26.32 3.60 -0.58
CA MET A 351 26.96 4.37 0.49
C MET A 351 26.32 4.14 1.86
N GLY A 352 24.99 3.96 1.92
CA GLY A 352 24.25 3.89 3.19
C GLY A 352 23.90 2.49 3.68
N LEU A 353 23.66 1.52 2.79
CA LEU A 353 23.34 0.15 3.20
C LEU A 353 24.51 -0.81 3.06
N GLN A 354 25.39 -0.62 2.07
CA GLN A 354 26.57 -1.48 1.87
C GLN A 354 27.85 -0.87 2.43
N ASP A 355 27.77 0.31 3.07
CA ASP A 355 28.92 1.03 3.64
C ASP A 355 30.12 1.10 2.67
N LYS A 356 29.84 1.41 1.39
CA LYS A 356 30.86 1.55 0.35
C LYS A 356 31.35 2.98 0.27
N ASP A 357 32.66 3.13 0.12
CA ASP A 357 33.27 4.43 -0.16
C ASP A 357 32.88 4.94 -1.55
N ILE A 358 33.09 6.24 -1.78
CA ILE A 358 32.82 6.86 -3.08
C ILE A 358 33.64 6.20 -4.20
N GLY A 359 34.88 5.78 -3.92
CA GLY A 359 35.73 5.08 -4.88
C GLY A 359 35.13 3.73 -5.30
N ALA A 360 34.74 2.89 -4.34
CA ALA A 360 34.08 1.62 -4.63
C ALA A 360 32.73 1.81 -5.32
N THR A 361 31.97 2.83 -4.90
CA THR A 361 30.68 3.19 -5.50
C THR A 361 30.85 3.65 -6.96
N LYS A 362 31.94 4.37 -7.27
CA LYS A 362 32.32 4.76 -8.65
C LYS A 362 32.50 3.52 -9.53
N GLU A 363 33.32 2.58 -9.07
CA GLU A 363 33.67 1.36 -9.81
C GLU A 363 32.44 0.48 -10.07
N GLU A 364 31.56 0.35 -9.08
CA GLU A 364 30.42 -0.56 -9.17
C GLU A 364 29.27 0.01 -10.01
N LEU A 365 29.03 1.32 -9.94
CA LEU A 365 28.02 2.01 -10.76
C LEU A 365 28.52 2.31 -12.18
N GLY A 366 29.84 2.37 -12.38
CA GLY A 366 30.44 2.75 -13.66
C GLY A 366 30.19 4.22 -14.03
N ILE A 367 30.08 5.10 -13.04
CA ILE A 367 29.85 6.55 -13.21
C ILE A 367 31.05 7.35 -12.69
N GLU A 368 31.19 8.62 -13.08
CA GLU A 368 32.29 9.46 -12.59
C GLU A 368 32.10 9.93 -11.14
N ARG A 369 33.21 10.24 -10.45
CA ARG A 369 33.19 10.60 -9.03
C ARG A 369 32.32 11.83 -8.76
N GLU A 370 32.38 12.82 -9.65
CA GLU A 370 31.58 14.05 -9.56
C GLU A 370 30.09 13.74 -9.72
N GLN A 371 29.74 12.72 -10.52
CA GLN A 371 28.35 12.29 -10.70
C GLN A 371 27.83 11.56 -9.46
N VAL A 372 28.67 10.74 -8.79
CA VAL A 372 28.32 10.13 -7.49
C VAL A 372 27.98 11.23 -6.49
N LEU A 373 28.85 12.22 -6.32
CA LEU A 373 28.65 13.34 -5.40
C LEU A 373 27.42 14.17 -5.77
N SER A 374 27.21 14.45 -7.06
CA SER A 374 26.04 15.19 -7.56
C SER A 374 24.73 14.45 -7.27
N ASN A 375 24.70 13.13 -7.46
CA ASN A 375 23.52 12.33 -7.14
C ASN A 375 23.31 12.23 -5.63
N PHE A 376 24.39 12.06 -4.86
CA PHE A 376 24.34 12.00 -3.41
C PHE A 376 23.78 13.29 -2.79
N ILE A 377 24.25 14.47 -3.23
CA ILE A 377 23.72 15.75 -2.73
C ILE A 377 22.26 15.99 -3.13
N LYS A 378 21.85 15.60 -4.33
CA LYS A 378 20.44 15.66 -4.76
C LYS A 378 19.56 14.76 -3.89
N THR A 379 20.03 13.56 -3.56
CA THR A 379 19.33 12.65 -2.64
C THR A 379 19.18 13.27 -1.25
N MET A 380 20.27 13.79 -0.68
CA MET A 380 20.25 14.39 0.66
C MET A 380 19.38 15.64 0.73
N LYS A 381 19.36 16.48 -0.31
CA LYS A 381 18.43 17.63 -0.41
C LYS A 381 16.97 17.20 -0.35
N LYS A 382 16.59 16.15 -1.08
CA LYS A 382 15.22 15.61 -1.08
C LYS A 382 14.83 15.03 0.28
N LEU A 383 15.72 14.25 0.89
CA LEU A 383 15.50 13.68 2.21
C LEU A 383 15.36 14.79 3.26
N TYR A 384 16.29 15.75 3.29
CA TYR A 384 16.23 16.89 4.19
C TYR A 384 14.93 17.69 4.02
N GLY A 385 14.53 18.01 2.77
CA GLY A 385 13.29 18.75 2.52
C GLY A 385 12.05 18.03 3.07
N TYR A 386 11.99 16.70 2.94
CA TYR A 386 10.90 15.90 3.52
C TYR A 386 10.92 15.95 5.06
N LEU A 387 12.10 15.77 5.67
CA LEU A 387 12.25 15.82 7.13
C LEU A 387 11.93 17.20 7.71
N HIS A 388 12.36 18.26 7.04
CA HIS A 388 12.09 19.63 7.44
C HIS A 388 10.59 19.94 7.37
N ASN A 389 9.89 19.45 6.33
CA ASN A 389 8.45 19.61 6.23
C ASN A 389 7.69 18.87 7.35
N ILE A 390 8.16 17.67 7.74
CA ILE A 390 7.58 16.94 8.88
C ILE A 390 7.81 17.70 10.18
N ALA A 391 9.04 18.12 10.44
CA ALA A 391 9.39 18.86 11.66
C ALA A 391 8.63 20.21 11.73
N GLY A 392 8.47 20.90 10.60
CA GLY A 392 7.66 22.12 10.50
C GLY A 392 6.20 21.89 10.87
N LYS A 393 5.59 20.80 10.38
CA LYS A 393 4.21 20.41 10.75
C LYS A 393 4.06 20.08 12.23
N GLU A 394 5.07 19.49 12.86
CA GLU A 394 5.06 19.18 14.30
C GLU A 394 5.18 20.46 15.16
N ILE A 395 6.00 21.41 14.74
CA ILE A 395 6.07 22.74 15.37
C ILE A 395 4.75 23.48 15.19
N GLU A 396 4.14 23.46 14.00
CA GLU A 396 2.84 24.07 13.75
C GLU A 396 1.70 23.43 14.57
N ALA A 397 1.76 22.11 14.80
CA ALA A 397 0.80 21.40 15.64
C ALA A 397 0.97 21.69 17.14
N THR A 398 2.18 22.03 17.58
CA THR A 398 2.50 22.35 18.99
C THR A 398 2.37 23.84 19.31
N LEU A 399 2.34 24.71 18.30
CA LEU A 399 2.04 26.13 18.46
C LEU A 399 0.60 26.30 18.97
N PRO A 400 0.35 27.21 19.94
CA PRO A 400 -1.00 27.49 20.40
C PRO A 400 -1.84 28.01 19.24
N ARG A 401 -2.75 27.19 18.73
CA ARG A 401 -3.78 27.69 17.83
C ARG A 401 -4.66 28.62 18.65
N LEU A 402 -4.65 29.91 18.31
CA LEU A 402 -5.72 30.79 18.77
C LEU A 402 -7.02 30.12 18.34
N LYS A 403 -7.94 29.88 19.29
CA LYS A 403 -9.31 29.50 18.93
C LYS A 403 -9.74 30.51 17.88
N GLU A 404 -10.00 30.05 16.66
CA GLU A 404 -10.85 30.80 15.76
C GLU A 404 -12.11 31.03 16.58
N ILE A 405 -12.27 32.26 17.04
CA ILE A 405 -13.57 32.72 17.48
C ILE A 405 -14.37 32.56 16.20
N ASP A 406 -15.28 31.59 16.17
CA ASP A 406 -16.42 31.64 15.27
C ASP A 406 -17.04 33.01 15.52
N THR A 407 -16.59 34.01 14.76
CA THR A 407 -17.41 35.16 14.47
C THR A 407 -18.54 34.54 13.68
N ALA A 408 -19.58 34.09 14.40
CA ALA A 408 -20.90 33.94 13.84
C ALA A 408 -21.09 35.11 12.89
N PRO A 409 -21.51 34.88 11.63
CA PRO A 409 -21.50 35.91 10.60
C PRO A 409 -22.13 37.14 11.21
N LEU A 410 -21.34 38.21 11.37
CA LEU A 410 -21.85 39.49 11.78
C LEU A 410 -22.95 39.78 10.78
N LYS A 411 -24.22 39.74 11.24
CA LYS A 411 -25.34 40.24 10.45
C LYS A 411 -24.88 41.57 9.87
N SER A 412 -25.00 41.71 8.56
CA SER A 412 -24.55 42.94 7.93
C SER A 412 -25.34 44.11 8.53
N LEU A 413 -24.72 45.27 8.67
CA LEU A 413 -25.39 46.45 9.22
C LEU A 413 -26.72 46.74 8.47
N ASP A 414 -26.78 46.37 7.19
CA ASP A 414 -27.94 46.48 6.33
C ASP A 414 -29.08 45.51 6.74
N GLU A 415 -28.77 44.27 7.14
CA GLU A 415 -29.77 43.31 7.64
C GLU A 415 -30.38 43.73 8.98
N ASP A 416 -29.56 44.30 9.89
CA ASP A 416 -30.05 44.85 11.16
C ASP A 416 -30.90 46.13 10.94
N LEU A 417 -30.53 46.96 9.97
CA LEU A 417 -31.32 48.14 9.58
C LEU A 417 -32.66 47.76 8.93
N ASP A 418 -32.69 46.71 8.09
CA ASP A 418 -33.90 46.22 7.46
C ASP A 418 -34.86 45.52 8.44
N GLU A 419 -34.31 44.81 9.43
CA GLU A 419 -35.08 44.24 10.53
C GLU A 419 -35.71 45.32 11.41
N ALA A 420 -34.94 46.34 11.79
CA ALA A 420 -35.46 47.50 12.52
C ALA A 420 -36.49 48.30 11.69
N ALA A 421 -36.28 48.43 10.37
CA ALA A 421 -37.22 49.10 9.49
C ALA A 421 -38.56 48.36 9.38
N ARG A 422 -38.55 47.01 9.38
CA ARG A 422 -39.77 46.19 9.45
C ARG A 422 -40.53 46.39 10.75
N GLU A 423 -39.84 46.32 11.89
CA GLU A 423 -40.48 46.51 13.20
C GLU A 423 -41.14 47.90 13.32
N VAL A 424 -40.46 48.96 12.86
CA VAL A 424 -41.03 50.32 12.86
C VAL A 424 -42.24 50.41 11.92
N LYS A 425 -42.23 49.70 10.78
CA LYS A 425 -43.34 49.71 9.82
C LYS A 425 -44.55 48.94 10.34
N GLU A 426 -44.34 47.84 11.07
CA GLU A 426 -45.41 47.12 11.76
C GLU A 426 -45.97 47.93 12.92
N GLN A 427 -45.12 48.58 13.73
CA GLN A 427 -45.58 49.49 14.78
C GLN A 427 -46.37 50.66 14.21
N ARG A 428 -45.94 51.26 13.09
CA ARG A 428 -46.70 52.32 12.42
C ARG A 428 -48.04 51.83 11.87
N ARG A 429 -48.09 50.63 11.27
CA ARG A 429 -49.35 50.03 10.83
C ARG A 429 -50.32 49.79 11.98
N ALA A 430 -49.83 49.29 13.11
CA ALA A 430 -50.65 49.11 14.31
C ALA A 430 -51.16 50.46 14.87
N ILE A 431 -50.35 51.52 14.81
CA ILE A 431 -50.76 52.87 15.24
C ILE A 431 -51.76 53.50 14.27
N ASP A 432 -51.59 53.29 12.95
CA ASP A 432 -52.47 53.85 11.92
C ASP A 432 -53.84 53.13 11.85
N GLU A 433 -53.93 51.87 12.30
CA GLU A 433 -55.19 51.11 12.35
C GLU A 433 -56.07 51.46 13.58
N ASP A 434 -55.48 51.94 14.68
CA ASP A 434 -56.20 52.19 15.94
C ASP A 434 -56.86 53.60 16.07
N ASP A 435 -56.57 54.56 15.17
CA ASP A 435 -56.97 55.97 15.37
C ASP A 435 -57.70 56.67 14.19
N VAL A 436 -58.23 55.94 13.20
CA VAL A 436 -59.06 56.54 12.14
C VAL A 436 -60.56 56.41 12.46
N ASP A 437 -61.04 57.26 13.37
CA ASP A 437 -62.46 57.36 13.71
C ASP A 437 -63.27 57.90 12.50
N PRO A 438 -64.19 57.12 11.89
CA PRO A 438 -64.88 57.48 10.64
C PRO A 438 -65.71 58.79 10.73
N LYS A 439 -65.96 59.29 11.95
CA LYS A 439 -66.57 60.60 12.21
C LYS A 439 -65.68 61.80 11.83
N PHE A 440 -64.36 61.64 11.78
CA PHE A 440 -63.44 62.72 11.36
C PHE A 440 -63.41 62.90 9.83
N LEU A 441 -63.64 61.83 9.06
CA LEU A 441 -63.68 61.86 7.60
C LEU A 441 -64.94 62.58 7.06
N GLN A 442 -66.06 62.52 7.79
CA GLN A 442 -67.29 63.25 7.45
C GLN A 442 -67.13 64.79 7.49
N LYS A 443 -66.11 65.32 8.19
CA LYS A 443 -65.81 66.77 8.23
C LYS A 443 -65.18 67.30 6.94
N TYR A 444 -64.74 66.40 6.05
CA TYR A 444 -64.19 66.73 4.72
C TYR A 444 -65.08 66.24 3.57
N ALA A 445 -66.26 65.68 3.88
CA ALA A 445 -67.25 65.33 2.87
C ALA A 445 -67.83 66.61 2.26
N ILE A 446 -67.65 66.76 0.94
CA ILE A 446 -68.24 67.84 0.15
C ILE A 446 -69.65 67.37 -0.23
N ASP A 447 -70.66 67.85 0.51
CA ASP A 447 -72.07 67.70 0.11
C ASP A 447 -72.37 68.72 -0.99
N ALA A 448 -72.22 68.32 -2.25
CA ALA A 448 -72.65 69.09 -3.41
C ALA A 448 -73.33 68.15 -4.41
N ASP A 449 -74.48 68.56 -4.95
CA ASP A 449 -75.17 67.81 -6.01
C ASP A 449 -74.27 67.77 -7.25
N ASP A 450 -74.12 66.59 -7.86
CA ASP A 450 -73.22 66.35 -9.01
C ASP A 450 -73.49 67.35 -10.17
N ASP A 451 -74.73 67.79 -10.33
CA ASP A 451 -75.16 68.80 -11.32
C ASP A 451 -74.56 70.20 -11.07
N GLU A 452 -74.26 70.58 -9.82
CA GLU A 452 -73.61 71.85 -9.48
C GLU A 452 -72.09 71.80 -9.70
N ILE A 453 -71.49 70.62 -9.48
CA ILE A 453 -70.06 70.37 -9.73
C ILE A 453 -69.79 70.38 -11.24
N GLU A 454 -70.67 69.78 -12.05
CA GLU A 454 -70.55 69.81 -13.52
C GLU A 454 -70.73 71.23 -14.10
N LYS A 455 -71.63 72.06 -13.54
CA LYS A 455 -71.75 73.47 -13.92
C LYS A 455 -70.51 74.30 -13.56
N ALA A 456 -69.85 74.00 -12.45
CA ALA A 456 -68.61 74.66 -12.06
C ALA A 456 -67.42 74.25 -12.95
N LEU A 457 -67.47 73.08 -13.58
CA LEU A 457 -66.43 72.54 -14.46
C LEU A 457 -66.59 72.97 -15.94
N ASN A 458 -67.81 73.19 -16.43
CA ASN A 458 -68.09 73.43 -17.87
C ASN A 458 -68.08 74.90 -18.33
N GLY A 459 -67.65 75.86 -17.50
CA GLY A 459 -67.60 77.29 -17.82
C GLY A 459 -66.20 77.90 -17.91
N GLY A 460 -65.48 77.65 -19.02
CA GLY A 460 -64.42 78.51 -19.60
C GLY A 460 -63.31 79.10 -18.70
N LYS A 461 -62.07 78.57 -18.87
CA LYS A 461 -60.77 79.02 -18.31
C LYS A 461 -60.64 78.91 -16.78
N ILE A 462 -60.14 77.75 -16.33
CA ILE A 462 -59.60 77.55 -14.98
C ILE A 462 -58.40 78.49 -14.79
N SER A 463 -58.45 79.40 -13.82
CA SER A 463 -57.34 80.30 -13.51
C SER A 463 -56.14 79.53 -12.94
N ALA A 464 -54.92 80.03 -13.16
CA ALA A 464 -53.64 79.36 -12.85
C ALA A 464 -53.37 78.98 -11.38
N SER A 465 -54.31 79.23 -10.45
CA SER A 465 -54.26 78.73 -9.07
C SER A 465 -55.02 77.42 -8.85
N GLY A 466 -55.76 76.90 -9.84
CA GLY A 466 -56.35 75.54 -9.81
C GLY A 466 -57.48 75.30 -8.80
N VAL A 467 -58.00 76.35 -8.15
CA VAL A 467 -59.06 76.21 -7.12
C VAL A 467 -60.44 76.49 -7.73
N ILE A 468 -61.35 75.52 -7.65
CA ILE A 468 -62.77 75.66 -7.96
C ILE A 468 -63.52 75.67 -6.62
N SER A 469 -64.35 76.70 -6.39
CA SER A 469 -65.14 76.81 -5.15
C SER A 469 -66.62 76.55 -5.42
N VAL A 470 -67.21 75.62 -4.68
CA VAL A 470 -68.64 75.29 -4.72
C VAL A 470 -69.26 75.74 -3.39
N LYS A 471 -70.45 76.36 -3.45
CA LYS A 471 -71.11 76.89 -2.25
C LYS A 471 -71.71 75.75 -1.42
N SER A 472 -71.11 75.48 -0.27
CA SER A 472 -71.65 74.55 0.73
C SER A 472 -72.92 75.11 1.39
N ASN A 473 -74.04 74.37 1.27
CA ASN A 473 -75.28 74.61 2.02
C ASN A 473 -75.24 73.91 3.39
N LYS A 474 -74.49 74.46 4.36
CA LYS A 474 -74.59 74.08 5.78
C LYS A 474 -75.07 75.25 6.65
N THR A 475 -76.20 75.04 7.31
CA THR A 475 -76.87 75.97 8.25
C THR A 475 -76.06 76.20 9.52
N LYS A 476 -76.20 77.39 10.12
CA LYS A 476 -75.35 78.01 11.18
C LYS A 476 -75.24 77.29 12.55
N ALA A 477 -75.57 76.01 12.70
CA ALA A 477 -75.60 75.32 14.00
C ALA A 477 -74.28 74.64 14.44
N ASP A 478 -73.36 74.28 13.53
CA ASP A 478 -72.17 73.47 13.88
C ASP A 478 -70.86 74.24 14.19
N LYS A 479 -70.94 75.55 14.47
CA LYS A 479 -69.75 76.39 14.71
C LYS A 479 -69.28 76.50 16.16
N GLN A 480 -69.96 75.90 17.15
CA GLN A 480 -69.63 76.12 18.56
C GLN A 480 -68.81 75.03 19.29
N GLU A 481 -68.54 73.88 18.68
CA GLU A 481 -67.77 72.81 19.36
C GLU A 481 -66.24 72.87 19.13
N LYS A 482 -65.78 73.69 18.18
CA LYS A 482 -64.36 73.76 17.75
C LYS A 482 -63.38 74.47 18.71
N ARG A 483 -63.80 74.91 19.91
CA ARG A 483 -62.95 75.75 20.79
C ARG A 483 -62.43 75.09 22.07
N LYS A 484 -62.73 73.81 22.37
CA LYS A 484 -62.39 73.19 23.67
C LYS A 484 -61.27 72.15 23.70
N GLU A 485 -60.83 71.53 22.59
CA GLU A 485 -59.83 70.44 22.66
C GLU A 485 -58.35 70.87 22.53
N MET A 486 -58.06 72.08 22.04
CA MET A 486 -56.68 72.52 21.77
C MET A 486 -55.82 72.90 23.00
N LYS A 487 -56.27 72.62 24.23
CA LYS A 487 -55.60 73.07 25.48
C LYS A 487 -54.89 72.00 26.32
N LYS A 488 -54.80 70.73 25.92
CA LYS A 488 -54.35 69.66 26.83
C LYS A 488 -52.94 69.07 26.68
N SER A 489 -52.09 69.45 25.71
CA SER A 489 -50.79 68.75 25.48
C SER A 489 -49.49 69.54 25.72
N LYS A 490 -49.51 70.68 26.44
CA LYS A 490 -48.27 71.35 26.89
C LYS A 490 -48.16 71.38 28.43
N ARG A 491 -47.54 70.34 29.01
CA ARG A 491 -46.75 70.39 30.26
C ARG A 491 -46.32 69.00 30.74
N LYS A 492 -45.04 68.65 30.53
CA LYS A 492 -44.12 68.11 31.54
C LYS A 492 -42.74 67.90 30.90
N GLY A 493 -41.79 68.73 31.31
CA GLY A 493 -40.35 68.52 31.09
C GLY A 493 -39.64 68.30 32.42
N ASN A 494 -38.48 67.62 32.33
CA ASN A 494 -37.25 67.75 33.14
C ASN A 494 -37.31 67.53 34.68
N ASP A 495 -36.31 66.98 35.40
CA ASP A 495 -34.84 66.99 35.30
C ASP A 495 -34.19 65.83 36.12
N GLY A 496 -32.88 65.58 35.85
CA GLY A 496 -31.81 65.18 36.81
C GLY A 496 -31.78 63.75 37.36
N GLU A 497 -30.67 63.09 37.68
CA GLU A 497 -29.26 63.50 37.87
C GLU A 497 -28.34 62.24 37.96
N LYS A 498 -27.01 62.47 37.93
CA LYS A 498 -25.85 61.53 37.88
C LYS A 498 -25.73 60.53 39.05
N SER A 499 -25.09 59.36 38.83
CA SER A 499 -23.82 58.95 39.50
C SER A 499 -23.36 57.48 39.24
N GLU A 500 -22.06 57.36 38.96
CA GLU A 500 -21.05 56.35 39.35
C GLU A 500 -21.22 54.81 39.25
N SER A 501 -20.33 54.25 38.41
CA SER A 501 -19.34 53.17 38.66
C SER A 501 -19.74 51.84 39.34
N LYS A 502 -19.39 50.72 38.68
CA LYS A 502 -18.46 49.71 39.23
C LYS A 502 -18.01 48.66 38.20
N LYS A 503 -16.68 48.53 38.11
CA LYS A 503 -15.95 47.37 37.61
C LYS A 503 -16.38 46.09 38.34
N LYS A 504 -16.46 44.96 37.63
CA LYS A 504 -16.20 43.64 38.18
C LYS A 504 -15.39 42.80 37.18
N ARG A 505 -14.22 42.36 37.63
CA ARG A 505 -13.56 41.12 37.21
C ARG A 505 -14.26 39.97 37.95
N SER A 506 -14.51 38.87 37.25
CA SER A 506 -14.13 37.52 37.68
C SER A 506 -13.77 36.74 36.43
#